data_AF-A0A368F5B9-F1
#
_entry.id   AF-A0A368F5B9-F1
#
_cell.length_a   1.000
_cell.length_b   1.000
_cell.length_c   1.000
_cell.angle_alpha   90.00
_cell.angle_beta   90.00
_cell.angle_gamma   90.00
#
_symmetry.space_group_name_H-M   'P 1'
#
loop_
_entity.id
_entity.type
_entity.pdbx_description
1 polymer ?
#
loop_
_entity_poly.entity_id
_entity_poly.type
_entity_poly.pdbx_seq_one_letter_code
_entity_poly.pdbx_strand_id
1 'polypeptide(L)'
;MIIIANVGQYLNNFAGDSRRKLEAYRTQRRMSRASLSGKQYKESSIQVTSLALLVAFLIYVAMGALLLPALNGQIDFFNGLYFNFLCLTAIDFGQLVPTRVAFLPITFLYVCLGLAITTIAIDVGSEYMKKLHYLGKKMKNAASTKIWFGGKTLKVRDLLHAVGKKCGVEPGMIDALDLENVVERTIAIQEGREPPEDTNELPER
;
A
#
# COMPACT_ATOMS: atom_id res chain seq x y z
N MET A 1 -1.99 10.32 63.51
CA MET A 1 -3.06 10.07 62.52
C MET A 1 -2.73 10.58 61.10
N ILE A 2 -1.82 11.55 60.91
CA ILE A 2 -1.48 12.14 59.60
C ILE A 2 -0.71 11.18 58.65
N ILE A 3 0.09 10.26 59.20
CA ILE A 3 0.96 9.36 58.40
C ILE A 3 0.13 8.33 57.61
N ILE A 4 -0.95 7.81 58.20
CA ILE A 4 -1.81 6.79 57.57
C ILE A 4 -2.58 7.38 56.37
N ALA A 5 -2.98 8.65 56.47
CA ALA A 5 -3.65 9.36 55.37
C ALA A 5 -2.70 9.61 54.18
N ASN A 6 -1.45 10.00 54.45
CA ASN A 6 -0.46 10.26 53.39
C ASN A 6 -0.06 8.98 52.63
N VAL A 7 0.07 7.87 53.34
CA VAL A 7 0.33 6.54 52.72
C VAL A 7 -0.86 6.07 51.90
N GLY A 8 -2.10 6.31 52.37
CA GLY A 8 -3.32 6.02 51.63
C GLY A 8 -3.42 6.81 50.31
N GLN A 9 -3.11 8.12 50.34
CA GLN A 9 -3.06 8.93 49.12
C GLN A 9 -1.94 8.51 48.16
N TYR A 10 -0.77 8.12 48.68
CA TYR A 10 0.35 7.64 47.87
C TYR A 10 0.03 6.31 47.17
N LEU A 11 -0.56 5.35 47.89
CA LEU A 11 -1.00 4.07 47.33
C LEU A 11 -2.10 4.25 46.28
N ASN A 12 -3.04 5.18 46.50
CA ASN A 12 -4.09 5.47 45.53
C ASN A 12 -3.53 6.08 44.23
N ASN A 13 -2.57 7.00 44.35
CA ASN A 13 -1.90 7.59 43.18
C ASN A 13 -1.03 6.56 42.44
N PHE A 14 -0.31 5.70 43.15
CA PHE A 14 0.51 4.64 42.54
C PHE A 14 -0.33 3.55 41.86
N ALA A 15 -1.44 3.15 42.49
CA ALA A 15 -2.39 2.22 41.90
C ALA A 15 -3.06 2.80 40.64
N GLY A 16 -3.36 4.10 40.64
CA GLY A 16 -3.88 4.82 39.48
C GLY A 16 -2.88 4.86 38.31
N ASP A 17 -1.61 5.13 38.60
CA ASP A 17 -0.57 5.27 37.56
C ASP A 17 -0.22 3.94 36.89
N SER A 18 -0.18 2.85 37.69
CA SER A 18 0.05 1.50 37.17
C SER A 18 -1.07 1.01 36.27
N ARG A 19 -2.33 1.36 36.59
CA ARG A 19 -3.50 1.02 35.75
C ARG A 19 -3.47 1.79 34.42
N ARG A 20 -3.15 3.08 34.44
CA ARG A 20 -3.03 3.90 33.21
C ARG A 20 -1.97 3.38 32.25
N LYS A 21 -0.79 2.98 32.76
CA LYS A 21 0.25 2.35 31.92
C LYS A 21 -0.25 1.05 31.30
N LEU A 22 -0.89 0.19 32.08
CA LEU A 22 -1.39 -1.11 31.59
C LEU A 22 -2.53 -0.96 30.56
N GLU A 23 -3.39 0.04 30.73
CA GLU A 23 -4.46 0.38 29.78
C GLU A 23 -3.93 0.96 28.47
N ALA A 24 -2.89 1.80 28.52
CA ALA A 24 -2.22 2.32 27.32
C ALA A 24 -1.62 1.17 26.48
N TYR A 25 -0.93 0.22 27.11
CA TYR A 25 -0.38 -0.96 26.44
C TYR A 25 -1.48 -1.89 25.86
N ARG A 26 -2.58 -2.11 26.59
CA ARG A 26 -3.72 -2.93 26.08
C ARG A 26 -4.41 -2.28 24.90
N THR A 27 -4.61 -0.97 24.94
CA THR A 27 -5.31 -0.23 23.88
C THR A 27 -4.49 -0.24 22.60
N GLN A 28 -3.17 -0.04 22.72
CA GLN A 28 -2.24 -0.12 21.59
C GLN A 28 -2.22 -1.55 21.00
N ARG A 29 -2.20 -2.60 21.82
CA ARG A 29 -2.25 -3.99 21.33
C ARG A 29 -3.59 -4.37 20.70
N ARG A 30 -4.72 -3.84 21.20
CA ARG A 30 -6.04 -4.00 20.58
C ARG A 30 -6.11 -3.33 19.22
N MET A 31 -5.59 -2.11 19.08
CA MET A 31 -5.52 -1.41 17.79
C MET A 31 -4.61 -2.13 16.80
N SER A 32 -3.45 -2.64 17.24
CA SER A 32 -2.58 -3.46 16.38
C SER A 32 -3.22 -4.79 15.96
N ARG A 33 -3.94 -5.49 16.86
CA ARG A 33 -4.67 -6.71 16.47
C ARG A 33 -5.89 -6.44 15.61
N ALA A 34 -6.65 -5.37 15.88
CA ALA A 34 -7.81 -4.98 15.09
C ALA A 34 -7.41 -4.48 13.70
N SER A 35 -6.30 -3.73 13.59
CA SER A 35 -5.74 -3.32 12.30
C SER A 35 -5.12 -4.49 11.53
N LEU A 36 -4.50 -5.45 12.22
CA LEU A 36 -3.95 -6.66 11.59
C LEU A 36 -5.07 -7.60 11.12
N SER A 37 -6.10 -7.82 11.94
CA SER A 37 -7.31 -8.56 11.55
C SER A 37 -8.07 -7.84 10.44
N GLY A 38 -8.15 -6.51 10.50
CA GLY A 38 -8.75 -5.67 9.46
C GLY A 38 -7.98 -5.73 8.15
N LYS A 39 -6.64 -5.68 8.20
CA LYS A 39 -5.78 -5.90 7.03
C LYS A 39 -5.98 -7.30 6.44
N GLN A 40 -5.99 -8.33 7.27
CA GLN A 40 -6.13 -9.72 6.81
C GLN A 40 -7.51 -9.99 6.19
N TYR A 41 -8.57 -9.43 6.77
CA TYR A 41 -9.92 -9.48 6.20
C TYR A 41 -10.00 -8.71 4.87
N LYS A 42 -9.45 -7.48 4.84
CA LYS A 42 -9.45 -6.64 3.64
C LYS A 42 -8.66 -7.30 2.51
N GLU A 43 -7.50 -7.89 2.80
CA GLU A 43 -6.64 -8.54 1.81
C GLU A 43 -7.29 -9.79 1.20
N SER A 44 -7.99 -10.59 2.01
CA SER A 44 -8.78 -11.73 1.50
C SER A 44 -9.99 -11.24 0.69
N SER A 45 -10.66 -10.19 1.16
CA SER A 45 -11.79 -9.58 0.46
C SER A 45 -11.38 -9.00 -0.90
N ILE A 46 -10.21 -8.38 -1.02
CA ILE A 46 -9.70 -7.82 -2.27
C ILE A 46 -9.45 -8.92 -3.30
N GLN A 47 -8.88 -10.06 -2.90
CA GLN A 47 -8.67 -11.18 -3.82
C GLN A 47 -10.00 -11.67 -4.41
N VAL A 48 -11.01 -11.90 -3.55
CA VAL A 48 -12.34 -12.32 -4.00
C VAL A 48 -13.01 -11.24 -4.85
N THR A 49 -12.91 -9.97 -4.45
CA THR A 49 -13.46 -8.83 -5.19
C THR A 49 -12.79 -8.67 -6.55
N SER A 50 -11.48 -8.86 -6.64
CA SER A 50 -10.72 -8.77 -7.90
C SER A 50 -11.11 -9.88 -8.88
N LEU A 51 -11.32 -11.10 -8.40
CA LEU A 51 -11.78 -12.21 -9.22
C LEU A 51 -13.24 -12.01 -9.67
N ALA A 52 -14.11 -11.58 -8.76
CA ALA A 52 -15.48 -11.22 -9.10
C ALA A 52 -15.54 -10.09 -10.13
N LEU A 53 -14.68 -9.06 -9.99
CA LEU A 53 -14.57 -7.95 -10.93
C LEU A 53 -14.08 -8.41 -12.30
N LEU A 54 -13.10 -9.31 -12.35
CA LEU A 54 -12.60 -9.89 -13.60
C LEU A 54 -13.71 -10.67 -14.34
N VAL A 55 -14.47 -11.50 -13.62
CA VAL A 55 -15.61 -12.21 -14.20
C VAL A 55 -16.69 -11.24 -14.67
N ALA A 56 -17.04 -10.24 -13.87
CA ALA A 56 -18.00 -9.21 -14.25
C ALA A 56 -17.55 -8.41 -15.48
N PHE A 57 -16.26 -8.11 -15.57
CA PHE A 57 -15.66 -7.46 -16.72
C PHE A 57 -15.75 -8.31 -18.00
N LEU A 58 -15.45 -9.61 -17.91
CA LEU A 58 -15.58 -10.53 -19.05
C LEU A 58 -17.04 -10.63 -19.53
N ILE A 59 -18.00 -10.72 -18.60
CA ILE A 59 -19.43 -10.70 -18.92
C ILE A 59 -19.81 -9.39 -19.59
N TYR A 60 -19.32 -8.25 -19.07
CA TYR A 60 -19.57 -6.94 -19.64
C TYR A 60 -19.01 -6.81 -21.07
N VAL A 61 -17.79 -7.30 -21.33
CA VAL A 61 -17.19 -7.36 -22.67
C VAL A 61 -18.00 -8.25 -23.61
N ALA A 62 -18.41 -9.44 -23.17
CA ALA A 62 -19.25 -10.34 -23.96
C ALA A 62 -20.61 -9.70 -24.29
N MET A 63 -21.24 -9.02 -23.32
CA MET A 63 -22.49 -8.29 -23.54
C MET A 63 -22.31 -7.14 -24.54
N GLY A 64 -21.25 -6.33 -24.43
CA GLY A 64 -20.96 -5.25 -25.37
C GLY A 64 -20.72 -5.74 -26.80
N ALA A 65 -20.03 -6.88 -26.93
CA ALA A 65 -19.79 -7.54 -28.22
C ALA A 65 -21.08 -8.05 -28.88
N LEU A 66 -22.14 -8.34 -28.10
CA LEU A 66 -23.46 -8.75 -28.60
C LEU A 66 -24.41 -7.56 -28.81
N LEU A 67 -24.27 -6.51 -28.00
CA LEU A 67 -25.13 -5.32 -28.04
C LEU A 67 -25.01 -4.59 -29.39
N LEU A 68 -23.79 -4.51 -29.94
CA LEU A 68 -23.52 -3.76 -31.17
C LEU A 68 -24.00 -4.45 -32.44
N PRO A 69 -23.78 -5.77 -32.63
CA PRO A 69 -24.42 -6.50 -33.71
C PRO A 69 -25.95 -6.49 -33.62
N ALA A 70 -26.53 -6.46 -32.42
CA ALA A 70 -27.98 -6.30 -32.25
C ALA A 70 -28.48 -4.91 -32.67
N LEU A 71 -27.64 -3.87 -32.52
CA LEU A 71 -27.95 -2.49 -32.92
C LEU A 71 -27.79 -2.25 -34.43
N ASN A 72 -26.69 -2.72 -35.01
CA ASN A 72 -26.33 -2.46 -36.42
C ASN A 72 -26.70 -3.61 -37.38
N GLY A 73 -27.11 -4.77 -36.87
CA GLY A 73 -27.49 -5.94 -37.68
C GLY A 73 -26.32 -6.62 -38.41
N GLN A 74 -25.08 -6.19 -38.17
CA GLN A 74 -23.87 -6.74 -38.77
C GLN A 74 -22.91 -7.19 -37.66
N ILE A 75 -22.33 -8.39 -37.82
CA ILE A 75 -21.42 -8.98 -36.83
C ILE A 75 -20.03 -8.38 -37.03
N ASP A 76 -19.80 -7.19 -36.44
CA ASP A 76 -18.48 -6.57 -36.36
C ASP A 76 -17.95 -6.65 -34.93
N PHE A 77 -17.14 -7.68 -34.66
CA PHE A 77 -16.49 -7.88 -33.36
C PHE A 77 -15.60 -6.69 -32.96
N PHE A 78 -14.87 -6.12 -33.91
CA PHE A 78 -14.01 -4.96 -33.67
C PHE A 78 -14.80 -3.72 -33.24
N ASN A 79 -15.96 -3.47 -33.84
CA ASN A 79 -16.82 -2.35 -33.44
C ASN A 79 -17.41 -2.59 -32.05
N GLY A 80 -17.85 -3.82 -31.74
CA GLY A 80 -18.31 -4.22 -30.40
C GLY A 80 -17.26 -4.01 -29.31
N LEU A 81 -16.01 -4.40 -29.59
CA LEU A 81 -14.88 -4.19 -28.68
C LEU A 81 -14.54 -2.69 -28.53
N TYR A 82 -14.57 -1.93 -29.62
CA TYR A 82 -14.32 -0.49 -29.63
C TYR A 82 -15.35 0.27 -28.77
N PHE A 83 -16.63 -0.09 -28.87
CA PHE A 83 -17.68 0.48 -28.04
C PHE A 83 -17.53 0.12 -26.56
N ASN A 84 -17.12 -1.12 -26.25
CA ASN A 84 -16.84 -1.51 -24.88
C ASN A 84 -15.73 -0.63 -24.26
N PHE A 85 -14.66 -0.39 -25.02
CA PHE A 85 -13.57 0.50 -24.61
C PHE A 85 -14.01 1.95 -24.41
N LEU A 86 -14.81 2.50 -25.33
CA LEU A 86 -15.41 3.84 -25.21
C LEU A 86 -16.20 3.97 -23.89
N CYS A 87 -17.06 2.98 -23.60
CA CYS A 87 -17.84 2.98 -22.36
C CYS A 87 -16.96 2.85 -21.10
N LEU A 88 -15.91 2.02 -21.13
CA LEU A 88 -14.99 1.84 -19.99
C LEU A 88 -14.17 3.11 -19.69
N THR A 89 -13.72 3.78 -20.74
CA THR A 89 -12.92 5.01 -20.65
C THR A 89 -13.76 6.25 -20.41
N ALA A 90 -15.10 6.11 -20.41
CA ALA A 90 -16.04 7.22 -20.40
C ALA A 90 -15.82 8.22 -21.56
N ILE A 91 -15.18 7.77 -22.63
CA ILE A 91 -14.99 8.53 -23.86
C ILE A 91 -16.18 8.19 -24.74
N ASP A 92 -17.05 9.17 -24.99
CA ASP A 92 -18.18 8.98 -25.91
C ASP A 92 -18.14 10.04 -27.01
N PHE A 93 -18.04 9.56 -28.25
CA PHE A 93 -18.09 10.40 -29.46
C PHE A 93 -19.49 10.43 -30.08
N GLY A 94 -20.45 9.66 -29.56
CA GLY A 94 -21.83 9.59 -30.06
C GLY A 94 -21.99 8.93 -31.43
N GLN A 95 -20.90 8.46 -32.06
CA GLN A 95 -20.92 7.92 -33.43
C GLN A 95 -21.46 6.48 -33.50
N LEU A 96 -21.41 5.72 -32.39
CA LEU A 96 -21.92 4.34 -32.30
C LEU A 96 -23.29 4.24 -31.58
N VAL A 97 -24.06 5.33 -31.52
CA VAL A 97 -25.38 5.34 -30.86
C VAL A 97 -26.39 4.46 -31.62
N PRO A 98 -27.27 3.72 -30.92
CA PRO A 98 -28.37 2.98 -31.54
C PRO A 98 -29.21 3.86 -32.47
N THR A 99 -29.39 3.44 -33.73
CA THR A 99 -30.24 4.13 -34.71
C THR A 99 -31.72 4.13 -34.30
N ARG A 100 -32.12 3.17 -33.45
CA ARG A 100 -33.49 3.08 -32.91
C ARG A 100 -33.54 3.71 -31.52
N VAL A 101 -34.39 4.73 -31.37
CA VAL A 101 -34.69 5.39 -30.07
C VAL A 101 -35.12 4.43 -28.95
N ALA A 102 -35.71 3.28 -29.29
CA ALA A 102 -36.12 2.27 -28.32
C ALA A 102 -34.95 1.62 -27.55
N PHE A 103 -33.73 1.58 -28.10
CA PHE A 103 -32.56 0.96 -27.46
C PHE A 103 -31.66 1.96 -26.72
N LEU A 104 -31.95 3.26 -26.83
CA LEU A 104 -31.22 4.33 -26.16
C LEU A 104 -31.15 4.18 -24.63
N PRO A 105 -32.26 3.88 -23.90
CA PRO A 105 -32.19 3.70 -22.44
C PRO A 105 -31.38 2.46 -22.02
N ILE A 106 -31.38 1.40 -22.82
CA ILE A 106 -30.59 0.18 -22.57
C ILE A 106 -29.10 0.49 -22.67
N THR A 107 -28.73 1.28 -23.70
CA THR A 107 -27.35 1.72 -23.93
C THR A 107 -26.88 2.64 -22.79
N PHE A 108 -27.75 3.52 -22.30
CA PHE A 108 -27.45 4.36 -21.15
C PHE A 108 -27.20 3.55 -19.88
N LEU A 109 -28.06 2.56 -19.59
CA LEU A 109 -27.87 1.66 -18.44
C LEU A 109 -26.56 0.88 -18.54
N TYR A 110 -26.20 0.43 -19.74
CA TYR A 110 -24.95 -0.25 -20.01
C TYR A 110 -23.73 0.63 -19.70
N VAL A 111 -23.74 1.91 -20.10
CA VAL A 111 -22.69 2.88 -19.74
C VAL A 111 -22.60 3.05 -18.23
N CYS A 112 -23.73 3.19 -17.52
CA CYS A 112 -23.72 3.29 -16.05
C CYS A 112 -23.06 2.07 -15.39
N LEU A 113 -23.34 0.86 -15.89
CA LEU A 113 -22.69 -0.36 -15.40
C LEU A 113 -21.19 -0.38 -15.68
N GLY A 114 -20.77 0.04 -16.88
CA GLY A 114 -19.36 0.18 -17.24
C GLY A 114 -18.60 1.10 -16.30
N LEU A 115 -19.16 2.28 -15.99
CA LEU A 115 -18.58 3.24 -15.05
C LEU A 115 -18.50 2.69 -13.62
N ALA A 116 -19.51 1.95 -13.17
CA ALA A 116 -19.49 1.31 -11.85
C ALA A 116 -18.38 0.26 -11.75
N ILE A 117 -18.21 -0.58 -12.78
CA ILE A 117 -17.12 -1.57 -12.85
C ILE A 117 -15.77 -0.85 -12.85
N THR A 118 -15.58 0.19 -13.68
CA THR A 118 -14.33 0.97 -13.72
C THR A 118 -14.01 1.60 -12.36
N THR A 119 -15.02 2.09 -11.62
CA THR A 119 -14.82 2.67 -10.28
C THR A 119 -14.26 1.64 -9.31
N ILE A 120 -14.84 0.44 -9.26
CA ILE A 120 -14.36 -0.65 -8.40
C ILE A 120 -12.96 -1.11 -8.86
N ALA A 121 -12.72 -1.15 -10.17
CA ALA A 121 -11.43 -1.53 -10.73
C ALA A 121 -10.31 -0.55 -10.32
N ILE A 122 -10.60 0.75 -10.31
CA ILE A 122 -9.67 1.79 -9.85
C ILE A 122 -9.38 1.64 -8.35
N ASP A 123 -10.40 1.39 -7.52
CA ASP A 123 -10.22 1.21 -6.08
C ASP A 123 -9.29 0.03 -5.78
N VAL A 124 -9.59 -1.13 -6.37
CA VAL A 124 -8.76 -2.34 -6.28
C VAL A 124 -7.35 -2.09 -6.85
N GLY A 125 -7.24 -1.47 -8.02
CA GLY A 125 -5.98 -1.13 -8.66
C GLY A 125 -5.10 -0.22 -7.81
N SER A 126 -5.69 0.73 -7.08
CA SER A 126 -4.98 1.61 -6.16
C SER A 126 -4.33 0.84 -5.00
N GLU A 127 -4.97 -0.23 -4.54
CA GLU A 127 -4.46 -1.07 -3.47
C GLU A 127 -3.30 -1.95 -3.95
N TYR A 128 -3.36 -2.46 -5.18
CA TYR A 128 -2.22 -3.10 -5.83
C TYR A 128 -1.06 -2.13 -6.06
N MET A 129 -1.32 -0.89 -6.48
CA MET A 129 -0.29 0.13 -6.69
C MET A 129 0.47 0.43 -5.39
N LYS A 130 -0.21 0.44 -4.23
CA LYS A 130 0.44 0.58 -2.92
C LYS A 130 1.39 -0.58 -2.62
N LYS A 131 1.01 -1.82 -2.95
CA LYS A 131 1.90 -2.99 -2.80
C LYS A 131 3.08 -2.90 -3.75
N LEU A 132 2.86 -2.50 -5.00
CA LEU A 132 3.92 -2.30 -5.99
C LEU A 132 4.90 -1.20 -5.55
N HIS A 133 4.39 -0.11 -4.97
CA HIS A 133 5.23 0.95 -4.41
C HIS A 133 6.05 0.47 -3.20
N TYR A 134 5.47 -0.37 -2.33
CA TYR A 134 6.20 -0.99 -1.22
C TYR A 134 7.31 -1.93 -1.71
N LEU A 135 7.04 -2.71 -2.76
CA LEU A 135 8.04 -3.53 -3.44
C LEU A 135 9.13 -2.66 -4.08
N GLY A 136 8.77 -1.54 -4.70
CA GLY A 136 9.71 -0.56 -5.24
C GLY A 136 10.56 0.13 -4.16
N LYS A 137 10.05 0.28 -2.93
CA LYS A 137 10.80 0.86 -1.81
C LYS A 137 11.89 -0.07 -1.28
N LYS A 138 11.73 -1.40 -1.42
CA LYS A 138 12.79 -2.39 -1.13
C LYS A 138 13.96 -2.34 -2.12
N MET A 139 13.84 -1.59 -3.21
CA MET A 139 14.90 -1.40 -4.21
C MET A 139 15.63 -0.07 -4.00
N LYS A 140 16.06 0.23 -2.77
CA LYS A 140 16.89 1.40 -2.50
C LYS A 140 18.14 0.98 -1.75
N ASN A 141 19.22 0.87 -2.53
CA ASN A 141 20.61 0.96 -2.06
C ASN A 141 20.73 2.10 -1.04
N ALA A 142 20.63 1.77 0.26
CA ALA A 142 20.63 2.75 1.34
C ALA A 142 21.91 3.59 1.31
N ALA A 143 23.03 2.98 0.88
CA ALA A 143 24.32 3.61 0.64
C ALA A 143 24.32 4.75 -0.41
N SER A 144 23.38 4.75 -1.37
CA SER A 144 23.27 5.75 -2.45
C SER A 144 22.30 6.89 -2.13
N THR A 145 21.63 6.85 -0.97
CA THR A 145 20.65 7.85 -0.57
C THR A 145 21.33 9.21 -0.44
N LYS A 146 20.86 10.18 -1.24
CA LYS A 146 21.33 11.57 -1.19
C LYS A 146 20.59 12.28 -0.06
N ILE A 147 21.34 12.76 0.92
CA ILE A 147 20.83 13.61 2.00
C ILE A 147 21.08 15.07 1.63
N TRP A 148 20.15 15.95 1.95
CA TRP A 148 20.28 17.38 1.66
C TRP A 148 20.66 18.15 2.94
N PHE A 149 21.82 18.80 2.93
CA PHE A 149 22.31 19.62 4.04
C PHE A 149 22.86 20.94 3.50
N GLY A 150 22.32 22.06 4.01
CA GLY A 150 22.87 23.40 3.73
C GLY A 150 22.94 23.77 2.24
N GLY A 151 21.96 23.35 1.43
CA GLY A 151 21.92 23.66 0.00
C GLY A 151 22.72 22.71 -0.91
N LYS A 152 23.48 21.75 -0.36
CA LYS A 152 24.21 20.74 -1.13
C LYS A 152 23.67 19.34 -0.85
N THR A 153 23.72 18.47 -1.86
CA THR A 153 23.37 17.05 -1.71
C THR A 153 24.64 16.24 -1.45
N LEU A 154 24.60 15.36 -0.46
CA LEU A 154 25.73 14.52 -0.05
C LEU A 154 25.24 13.08 0.14
N LYS A 155 26.02 12.08 -0.29
CA LYS A 155 25.63 10.67 -0.12
C LYS A 155 25.92 10.21 1.30
N VAL A 156 25.11 9.30 1.84
CA VAL A 156 25.35 8.68 3.16
C VAL A 156 26.75 8.06 3.23
N ARG A 157 27.21 7.38 2.17
CA ARG A 157 28.56 6.79 2.13
C ARG A 157 29.68 7.83 2.26
N ASP A 158 29.55 8.98 1.60
CA ASP A 158 30.55 10.05 1.66
C ASP A 158 30.62 10.66 3.07
N LEU A 159 29.47 10.80 3.74
CA LEU A 159 29.40 11.25 5.14
C LEU A 159 30.08 10.23 6.06
N LEU A 160 29.80 8.94 5.87
CA LEU A 160 30.34 7.87 6.70
C LEU A 160 31.86 7.75 6.55
N HIS A 161 32.39 7.90 5.32
CA HIS A 161 33.83 7.99 5.08
C HIS A 161 34.47 9.18 5.81
N ALA A 162 33.82 10.35 5.79
CA ALA A 162 34.32 11.53 6.48
C ALA A 162 34.35 11.37 8.01
N VAL A 163 33.30 10.75 8.59
CA VAL A 163 33.21 10.46 10.03
C VAL A 163 34.19 9.36 10.43
N GLY A 164 34.23 8.26 9.67
CA GLY A 164 35.14 7.15 9.91
C GLY A 164 36.61 7.57 9.88
N LYS A 165 36.99 8.44 8.92
CA LYS A 165 38.32 9.04 8.86
C LYS A 165 38.67 9.86 10.11
N LYS A 166 37.69 10.54 10.73
CA LYS A 166 37.87 11.28 12.00
C LYS A 166 37.96 10.36 13.22
N CYS A 167 37.32 9.20 13.16
CA CYS A 167 37.34 8.17 14.20
C CYS A 167 38.50 7.17 14.05
N GLY A 168 39.34 7.28 13.02
CA GLY A 168 40.44 6.34 12.76
C GLY A 168 40.02 5.00 12.16
N VAL A 169 38.82 4.91 11.59
CA VAL A 169 38.30 3.71 10.93
C VAL A 169 38.86 3.59 9.52
N GLU A 170 39.31 2.40 9.14
CA GLU A 170 39.85 2.14 7.80
C GLU A 170 38.74 2.24 6.72
N PRO A 171 38.98 2.91 5.58
CA PRO A 171 37.97 3.07 4.51
C PRO A 171 37.39 1.74 3.99
N GLY A 172 38.22 0.69 3.97
CA GLY A 172 37.80 -0.66 3.53
C GLY A 172 36.72 -1.29 4.41
N MET A 173 36.72 -1.02 5.73
CA MET A 173 35.66 -1.48 6.64
C MET A 173 34.33 -0.77 6.39
N ILE A 174 34.37 0.51 5.99
CA ILE A 174 33.17 1.31 5.67
C ILE A 174 32.57 0.85 4.33
N ASP A 175 33.41 0.46 3.38
CA ASP A 175 32.97 -0.01 2.08
C ASP A 175 32.37 -1.41 2.11
N ALA A 176 32.80 -2.25 3.07
CA ALA A 176 32.26 -3.58 3.34
C ALA A 176 30.96 -3.56 4.16
N LEU A 177 30.61 -2.42 4.78
CA LEU A 177 29.43 -2.30 5.61
C LEU A 177 28.15 -2.26 4.77
N ASP A 178 27.23 -3.18 5.05
CA ASP A 178 25.88 -3.22 4.52
C ASP A 178 24.99 -2.22 5.28
N LEU A 179 25.01 -0.98 4.79
CA LEU A 179 24.18 0.11 5.32
C LEU A 179 22.68 -0.19 5.23
N GLU A 180 22.24 -1.08 4.35
CA GLU A 180 20.82 -1.41 4.20
C GLU A 180 20.36 -2.30 5.36
N ASN A 181 21.15 -3.32 5.71
CA ASN A 181 20.93 -4.14 6.89
C ASN A 181 20.97 -3.32 8.19
N VAL A 182 21.94 -2.41 8.34
CA VAL A 182 22.03 -1.51 9.51
C VAL A 182 20.77 -0.64 9.65
N VAL A 183 20.26 -0.08 8.55
CA VAL A 183 19.03 0.73 8.56
C VAL A 183 17.81 -0.13 8.91
N GLU A 184 17.69 -1.31 8.31
CA GLU A 184 16.55 -2.20 8.56
C GLU A 184 16.53 -2.71 10.02
N ARG A 185 17.70 -3.09 10.57
CA ARG A 185 17.86 -3.44 11.99
C ARG A 185 17.49 -2.29 12.92
N THR A 186 17.98 -1.08 12.64
CA THR A 186 17.71 0.09 13.48
C THR A 186 16.21 0.41 13.53
N ILE A 187 15.51 0.34 12.39
CA ILE A 187 14.07 0.54 12.32
C ILE A 187 13.34 -0.55 13.11
N ALA A 188 13.72 -1.82 12.94
CA ALA A 188 13.10 -2.93 13.65
C ALA A 188 13.21 -2.78 15.17
N ILE A 189 14.38 -2.38 15.68
CA ILE A 189 14.62 -2.15 17.11
C ILE A 189 13.75 -1.00 17.64
N GLN A 190 13.67 0.12 16.90
CA GLN A 190 12.81 1.26 17.28
C GLN A 190 11.32 0.90 17.30
N GLU A 191 10.89 0.03 16.39
CA GLU A 191 9.51 -0.46 16.33
C GLU A 191 9.22 -1.61 17.31
N GLY A 192 10.22 -2.08 18.07
CA GLY A 192 10.09 -3.19 19.01
C GLY A 192 9.88 -4.56 18.36
N ARG A 193 10.33 -4.71 17.09
CA ARG A 193 10.31 -5.95 16.32
C ARG A 193 11.66 -6.66 16.45
N GLU A 194 11.67 -7.99 16.28
CA GLU A 194 12.92 -8.75 16.16
C GLU A 194 13.72 -8.27 14.92
N PRO A 195 14.99 -7.87 15.11
CA PRO A 195 15.83 -7.40 14.01
C PRO A 195 16.22 -8.58 13.07
N PRO A 196 16.35 -8.33 11.75
CA PRO A 196 16.84 -9.33 10.81
C PRO A 196 18.29 -9.75 11.12
N GLU A 197 18.75 -10.88 10.58
CA GLU A 197 20.13 -11.40 10.76
C GLU A 197 21.20 -10.35 10.37
N ASP A 198 22.34 -10.31 11.09
CA ASP A 198 23.37 -9.29 10.87
C ASP A 198 24.24 -9.74 9.72
N THR A 199 24.19 -9.04 8.60
CA THR A 199 25.09 -9.31 7.48
C THR A 199 26.46 -8.66 7.66
N ASN A 200 26.66 -7.86 8.72
CA ASN A 200 27.90 -7.17 9.03
C ASN A 200 28.75 -7.86 10.09
N GLU A 201 28.23 -8.86 10.80
CA GLU A 201 29.03 -9.71 11.67
C GLU A 201 29.83 -10.69 10.81
N LEU A 202 31.16 -10.58 10.85
CA LEU A 202 32.05 -11.57 10.24
C LEU A 202 31.73 -12.96 10.85
N PRO A 203 31.68 -14.04 10.04
CA PRO A 203 31.45 -15.37 10.57
C PRO A 203 32.53 -15.68 11.60
N GLU A 204 32.12 -16.01 12.83
CA GLU A 204 33.01 -16.52 13.87
C GLU A 204 33.84 -17.66 13.27
N ARG A 205 35.16 -17.45 13.17
CA ARG A 205 36.15 -18.49 12.87
C ARG A 205 36.86 -18.88 14.15
#